data_AF-A0A8X7MR62-F1
#
_entry.id   AF-A0A8X7MR62-F1
#
_cell.length_a   1.000
_cell.length_b   1.000
_cell.length_c   1.000
_cell.angle_alpha   90.00
_cell.angle_beta   90.00
_cell.angle_gamma   90.00
#
_symmetry.space_group_name_H-M   'P 1'
#
loop_
_entity.id
_entity.type
_entity.pdbx_description
1 polymer ?
#
loop_
_entity_poly.entity_id
_entity_poly.type
_entity_poly.pdbx_seq_one_letter_code
_entity_poly.pdbx_strand_id
1 'polypeptide(L)'
;MPVAYSAHLANGDPTAAAKNYTATHPDLFEVNFESGSYRSYLVAKRDFPKGTVIAPFDSATASNDIRFSTVQVSESEHIEINSDLFYCNHSCDPSVRFVVSGSPESRVAIAERDIRSGEAMTFFYPSSEWNMDQPFDCHCGTSRCLGRIAGAAHLPASALSEYFINAHILRLKEKQLRATGKEDGAREADALVAKAQEREAAYAVEGRA
;
A
#
# COMPACT_ATOMS: atom_id res chain seq x y z
N MET A 1 23.46 -1.91 -18.03
CA MET A 1 21.99 -2.04 -18.14
C MET A 1 21.47 -2.16 -16.72
N PRO A 2 20.60 -1.26 -16.22
CA PRO A 2 19.98 -1.48 -14.93
C PRO A 2 19.20 -2.79 -15.00
N VAL A 3 19.41 -3.68 -14.03
CA VAL A 3 18.69 -4.95 -13.96
C VAL A 3 17.23 -4.61 -13.74
N ALA A 4 16.36 -4.91 -14.71
CA ALA A 4 14.93 -4.67 -14.58
C ALA A 4 14.40 -5.58 -13.46
N TYR A 5 13.93 -4.96 -12.38
CA TYR A 5 13.26 -5.67 -11.30
C TYR A 5 12.03 -6.38 -11.88
N SER A 6 12.09 -7.72 -11.90
CA SER A 6 11.16 -8.57 -12.66
C SER A 6 10.41 -9.54 -11.76
N ALA A 7 10.34 -9.26 -10.45
CA ALA A 7 9.63 -10.09 -9.49
C ALA A 7 8.16 -10.35 -9.89
N HIS A 8 7.48 -9.36 -10.46
CA HIS A 8 6.11 -9.48 -10.95
C HIS A 8 5.99 -10.51 -12.09
N LEU A 9 7.03 -10.69 -12.92
CA LEU A 9 7.06 -11.66 -14.02
C LEU A 9 7.11 -13.12 -13.54
N ALA A 10 7.42 -13.36 -12.26
CA ALA A 10 7.39 -14.69 -11.68
C ALA A 10 5.97 -15.19 -11.36
N ASN A 11 4.92 -14.36 -11.52
CA ASN A 11 3.52 -14.72 -11.23
C ASN A 11 3.32 -15.37 -9.86
N GLY A 12 4.05 -14.90 -8.85
CA GLY A 12 4.00 -15.42 -7.49
C GLY A 12 4.81 -16.71 -7.25
N ASP A 13 5.59 -17.21 -8.20
CA ASP A 13 6.55 -18.30 -7.98
C ASP A 13 7.80 -17.79 -7.23
N PRO A 14 8.00 -18.18 -5.96
CA PRO A 14 9.11 -17.70 -5.15
C PRO A 14 10.47 -18.21 -5.65
N THR A 15 10.52 -19.39 -6.29
CA THR A 15 11.78 -19.97 -6.79
C THR A 15 12.26 -19.21 -8.01
N ALA A 16 11.35 -18.94 -8.95
CA ALA A 16 11.65 -18.14 -10.13
C ALA A 16 12.02 -16.70 -9.75
N ALA A 17 11.31 -16.12 -8.78
CA ALA A 17 11.61 -14.78 -8.27
C ALA A 17 12.99 -14.70 -7.60
N ALA A 18 13.32 -15.64 -6.71
CA ALA A 18 14.60 -15.66 -6.00
C ALA A 18 15.80 -15.79 -6.93
N LYS A 19 15.69 -16.56 -8.02
CA LYS A 19 16.78 -16.80 -8.96
C LYS A 19 17.25 -15.53 -9.68
N ASN A 20 16.34 -14.60 -9.93
CA ASN A 20 16.61 -13.35 -10.65
C ASN A 20 16.59 -12.12 -9.74
N TYR A 21 16.53 -12.34 -8.42
CA TYR A 21 16.44 -11.26 -7.45
C TYR A 21 17.76 -10.51 -7.32
N THR A 22 17.68 -9.18 -7.35
CA THR A 22 18.75 -8.28 -6.95
C THR A 22 18.11 -7.22 -6.05
N ALA A 23 18.60 -7.11 -4.82
CA ALA A 23 18.06 -6.16 -3.86
C ALA A 23 18.23 -4.73 -4.38
N THR A 24 17.14 -3.96 -4.37
CA THR A 24 17.16 -2.54 -4.73
C THR A 24 17.52 -1.67 -3.54
N HIS A 25 17.28 -2.14 -2.32
CA HIS A 25 17.58 -1.44 -1.07
C HIS A 25 18.27 -2.38 -0.05
N PRO A 26 19.49 -2.88 -0.35
CA PRO A 26 20.16 -3.91 0.45
C PRO A 26 20.44 -3.52 1.90
N ASP A 27 20.51 -2.22 2.20
CA ASP A 27 20.74 -1.71 3.56
C ASP A 27 19.44 -1.47 4.35
N LEU A 28 18.29 -1.47 3.66
CA LEU A 28 16.99 -1.18 4.26
C LEU A 28 16.18 -2.45 4.50
N PHE A 29 16.22 -3.39 3.55
CA PHE A 29 15.32 -4.54 3.56
C PHE A 29 16.00 -5.86 3.23
N GLU A 30 15.33 -6.92 3.65
CA GLU A 30 15.55 -8.28 3.21
C GLU A 30 14.25 -8.82 2.63
N VAL A 31 14.31 -9.45 1.45
CA VAL A 31 13.17 -10.18 0.88
C VAL A 31 13.30 -11.65 1.27
N ASN A 32 12.33 -12.14 2.02
CA ASN A 32 12.23 -13.55 2.38
C ASN A 32 11.40 -14.27 1.32
N PHE A 33 12.04 -15.18 0.58
CA PHE A 33 11.38 -16.03 -0.41
C PHE A 33 10.85 -17.30 0.25
N GLU A 34 9.53 -17.41 0.36
CA GLU A 34 8.89 -18.56 1.00
C GLU A 34 8.18 -19.43 -0.03
N SER A 35 8.29 -20.76 0.10
CA SER A 35 7.62 -21.72 -0.79
C SER A 35 6.10 -21.57 -0.76
N GLY A 36 5.49 -21.54 -1.94
CA GLY A 36 4.06 -21.34 -2.13
C GLY A 36 3.75 -19.98 -2.76
N SER A 37 2.63 -19.90 -3.48
CA SER A 37 2.27 -18.70 -4.21
C SER A 37 1.99 -17.53 -3.26
N TYR A 38 2.56 -16.35 -3.56
CA TYR A 38 2.32 -15.10 -2.84
C TYR A 38 2.72 -15.11 -1.36
N ARG A 39 3.66 -15.98 -0.97
CA ARG A 39 4.12 -16.10 0.42
C ARG A 39 5.40 -15.34 0.74
N SER A 40 6.14 -14.89 -0.28
CA SER A 40 7.32 -14.04 -0.06
C SER A 40 6.94 -12.70 0.56
N TYR A 41 7.80 -12.16 1.41
CA TYR A 41 7.52 -10.92 2.16
C TYR A 41 8.78 -10.09 2.42
N LEU A 42 8.56 -8.80 2.65
CA LEU A 42 9.60 -7.83 2.96
C LEU A 42 9.84 -7.72 4.47
N VAL A 43 11.10 -7.68 4.89
CA VAL A 43 11.53 -7.52 6.27
C VAL A 43 12.43 -6.29 6.41
N ALA A 44 12.22 -5.50 7.47
CA ALA A 44 13.08 -4.37 7.80
C ALA A 44 14.44 -4.86 8.32
N LYS A 45 15.56 -4.33 7.78
CA LYS A 45 16.92 -4.63 8.29
C LYS A 45 17.38 -3.68 9.40
N ARG A 46 16.64 -2.60 9.63
CA ARG A 46 16.90 -1.61 10.67
C ARG A 46 15.60 -1.08 11.25
N ASP A 47 15.70 -0.38 12.37
CA ASP A 47 14.57 0.31 12.97
C ASP A 47 14.16 1.51 12.10
N PHE A 48 12.85 1.69 11.93
CA PHE A 48 12.25 2.88 11.33
C PHE A 48 11.27 3.50 12.33
N PRO A 49 11.60 4.67 12.92
CA PRO A 49 10.65 5.42 13.74
C PRO A 49 9.42 5.81 12.92
N LYS A 50 8.25 5.86 13.56
CA LYS A 50 7.01 6.36 12.95
C LYS A 50 7.24 7.69 12.22
N GLY A 51 6.67 7.81 11.03
CA GLY A 51 6.73 9.02 10.22
C GLY A 51 8.00 9.14 9.36
N THR A 52 8.98 8.26 9.54
CA THR A 52 10.21 8.26 8.72
C THR A 52 9.89 7.88 7.27
N VAL A 53 10.38 8.68 6.32
CA VAL A 53 10.40 8.29 4.90
C VAL A 53 11.37 7.11 4.74
N ILE A 54 10.82 5.98 4.32
CA ILE A 54 11.55 4.71 4.22
C ILE A 54 12.32 4.67 2.89
N ALA A 55 11.62 4.83 1.76
CA ALA A 55 12.19 4.77 0.42
C ALA A 55 11.25 5.44 -0.61
N PRO A 56 11.80 6.03 -1.69
CA PRO A 56 11.00 6.53 -2.81
C PRO A 56 10.55 5.40 -3.75
N PHE A 57 9.55 5.68 -4.59
CA PHE A 57 9.15 4.80 -5.71
C PHE A 57 9.86 5.20 -7.02
N ASP A 58 11.18 5.43 -6.98
CA ASP A 58 11.98 5.98 -8.09
C ASP A 58 12.12 5.05 -9.30
N SER A 59 12.02 3.74 -9.06
CA SER A 59 12.12 2.70 -10.07
C SER A 59 10.77 2.38 -10.73
N ALA A 60 9.68 2.96 -10.21
CA ALA A 60 8.35 2.63 -10.64
C ALA A 60 8.07 3.11 -12.07
N THR A 61 7.36 2.29 -12.84
CA THR A 61 6.97 2.59 -14.22
C THR A 61 5.47 2.50 -14.38
N ALA A 62 4.89 3.35 -15.24
CA ALA A 62 3.48 3.25 -15.59
C ALA A 62 3.14 1.86 -16.13
N SER A 63 1.97 1.34 -15.76
CA SER A 63 1.40 0.10 -16.28
C SER A 63 0.06 0.38 -16.93
N ASN A 64 -0.16 -0.22 -18.11
CA ASN A 64 -1.45 -0.25 -18.77
C ASN A 64 -2.31 -1.45 -18.31
N ASP A 65 -1.70 -2.41 -17.63
CA ASP A 65 -2.39 -3.58 -17.08
C ASP A 65 -2.65 -3.39 -15.58
N ILE A 66 -3.83 -3.78 -15.14
CA ILE A 66 -4.16 -3.94 -13.72
C ILE A 66 -3.90 -5.41 -13.39
N ARG A 67 -3.01 -5.66 -12.41
CA ARG A 67 -2.55 -7.00 -12.02
C ARG A 67 -2.31 -6.99 -10.51
N PHE A 68 -2.21 -8.17 -9.91
CA PHE A 68 -1.81 -8.31 -8.50
C PHE A 68 -0.49 -7.60 -8.14
N SER A 69 0.37 -7.33 -9.13
CA SER A 69 1.67 -6.68 -8.97
C SER A 69 1.66 -5.16 -9.01
N THR A 70 0.59 -4.55 -9.52
CA THR A 70 0.53 -3.12 -9.73
C THR A 70 -0.09 -2.39 -8.56
N VAL A 71 0.26 -1.12 -8.41
CA VAL A 71 -0.34 -0.21 -7.43
C VAL A 71 -1.06 0.92 -8.15
N GLN A 72 -2.30 1.16 -7.76
CA GLN A 72 -3.08 2.30 -8.25
C GLN A 72 -2.52 3.62 -7.68
N VAL A 73 -2.29 4.59 -8.56
CA VAL A 73 -1.69 5.90 -8.19
C VAL A 73 -2.57 7.09 -8.52
N SER A 74 -3.57 6.89 -9.37
CA SER A 74 -4.62 7.85 -9.68
C SER A 74 -5.95 7.12 -9.88
N GLU A 75 -7.01 7.82 -10.25
CA GLU A 75 -8.32 7.17 -10.44
C GLU A 75 -8.33 6.17 -11.60
N SER A 76 -7.35 6.24 -12.50
CA SER A 76 -7.29 5.42 -13.72
C SER A 76 -5.91 4.85 -14.05
N GLU A 77 -4.87 5.17 -13.28
CA GLU A 77 -3.49 4.79 -13.59
C GLU A 77 -2.90 3.88 -12.51
N HIS A 78 -2.09 2.93 -12.97
CA HIS A 78 -1.34 2.02 -12.14
C HIS A 78 0.16 2.10 -12.46
N ILE A 79 0.98 1.66 -11.51
CA ILE A 79 2.42 1.48 -11.68
C ILE A 79 2.84 0.06 -11.33
N GLU A 80 3.90 -0.41 -12.00
CA GLU A 80 4.76 -1.46 -11.45
C GLU A 80 5.77 -0.79 -10.51
N ILE A 81 5.90 -1.30 -9.28
CA ILE A 81 6.78 -0.70 -8.25
C ILE A 81 8.27 -0.84 -8.62
N ASN A 82 8.63 -1.97 -9.26
CA ASN A 82 10.00 -2.30 -9.68
C ASN A 82 11.08 -2.16 -8.58
N SER A 83 10.73 -2.47 -7.33
CA SER A 83 11.66 -2.46 -6.21
C SER A 83 11.25 -3.47 -5.14
N ASP A 84 12.12 -3.70 -4.14
CA ASP A 84 11.85 -4.59 -3.01
C ASP A 84 10.51 -4.30 -2.31
N LEU A 85 10.01 -3.06 -2.38
CA LEU A 85 8.70 -2.64 -1.84
C LEU A 85 7.52 -3.43 -2.43
N PHE A 86 7.69 -4.08 -3.58
CA PHE A 86 6.73 -5.05 -4.13
C PHE A 86 6.36 -6.16 -3.16
N TYR A 87 7.29 -6.57 -2.29
CA TYR A 87 7.06 -7.62 -1.29
C TYR A 87 6.45 -7.10 0.03
N CYS A 88 6.07 -5.82 0.09
CA CYS A 88 5.35 -5.24 1.22
C CYS A 88 3.91 -5.76 1.19
N ASN A 89 3.62 -6.83 1.92
CA ASN A 89 2.33 -7.52 1.86
C ASN A 89 1.21 -6.77 2.59
N HIS A 90 -0.01 -7.26 2.47
CA HIS A 90 -1.15 -6.68 3.17
C HIS A 90 -1.13 -6.95 4.68
N SER A 91 -1.51 -5.94 5.47
CA SER A 91 -2.01 -6.12 6.84
C SER A 91 -3.17 -5.17 7.09
N CYS A 92 -4.16 -5.61 7.89
CA CYS A 92 -5.21 -4.74 8.43
C CYS A 92 -4.71 -3.87 9.61
N ASP A 93 -3.48 -4.09 10.08
CA ASP A 93 -2.78 -3.20 11.00
C ASP A 93 -1.37 -2.93 10.43
N PRO A 94 -1.26 -2.04 9.43
CA PRO A 94 -0.06 -1.90 8.63
C PRO A 94 1.10 -1.25 9.39
N SER A 95 2.33 -1.62 9.03
CA SER A 95 3.54 -0.93 9.49
C SER A 95 3.97 0.21 8.57
N VAL A 96 3.52 0.20 7.32
CA VAL A 96 3.92 1.13 6.26
C VAL A 96 2.68 1.74 5.60
N ARG A 97 2.75 3.01 5.26
CA ARG A 97 1.81 3.66 4.33
C ARG A 97 2.50 3.98 3.01
N PHE A 98 1.84 3.68 1.91
CA PHE A 98 2.28 4.03 0.56
C PHE A 98 1.62 5.34 0.14
N VAL A 99 2.37 6.43 0.13
CA VAL A 99 1.91 7.73 -0.36
C VAL A 99 2.21 7.79 -1.84
N VAL A 100 1.20 7.51 -2.67
CA VAL A 100 1.40 7.30 -4.12
C VAL A 100 0.54 8.21 -4.99
N SER A 101 -0.37 8.97 -4.38
CA SER A 101 -1.08 10.06 -5.07
C SER A 101 -0.14 11.23 -5.35
N GLY A 102 -0.33 11.89 -6.49
CA GLY A 102 0.43 13.08 -6.85
C GLY A 102 1.43 12.82 -7.96
N SER A 103 2.47 13.67 -8.04
CA SER A 103 3.50 13.52 -9.07
C SER A 103 4.37 12.29 -8.78
N PRO A 104 4.98 11.66 -9.80
CA PRO A 104 5.86 10.52 -9.61
C PRO A 104 6.97 10.75 -8.56
N GLU A 105 7.51 11.96 -8.48
CA GLU A 105 8.61 12.35 -7.60
C GLU A 105 8.20 12.49 -6.13
N SER A 106 6.91 12.66 -5.85
CA SER A 106 6.39 12.73 -4.47
C SER A 106 6.05 11.37 -3.87
N ARG A 107 6.17 10.28 -4.65
CA ARG A 107 5.75 8.94 -4.22
C ARG A 107 6.77 8.33 -3.28
N VAL A 108 6.33 8.00 -2.06
CA VAL A 108 7.20 7.46 -1.00
C VAL A 108 6.49 6.44 -0.11
N ALA A 109 7.25 5.47 0.40
CA ALA A 109 6.84 4.63 1.51
C ALA A 109 7.23 5.32 2.83
N ILE A 110 6.32 5.37 3.79
CA ILE A 110 6.53 6.02 5.10
C ILE A 110 6.13 5.05 6.22
N ALA A 111 6.89 5.05 7.32
CA ALA A 111 6.55 4.27 8.50
C ALA A 111 5.24 4.77 9.14
N GLU A 112 4.22 3.90 9.21
CA GLU A 112 2.92 4.20 9.82
C GLU A 112 2.96 4.14 11.35
N ARG A 113 3.87 3.31 11.86
CA ARG A 113 4.24 3.17 13.26
C ARG A 113 5.74 2.87 13.34
N ASP A 114 6.27 2.76 14.55
CA ASP A 114 7.62 2.24 14.73
C ASP A 114 7.71 0.81 14.16
N ILE A 115 8.76 0.58 13.36
CA ILE A 115 9.10 -0.71 12.76
C ILE A 115 10.44 -1.12 13.32
N ARG A 116 10.54 -2.33 13.85
CA ARG A 116 11.82 -2.86 14.36
C ARG A 116 12.57 -3.62 13.28
N SER A 117 13.90 -3.65 13.39
CA SER A 117 14.71 -4.59 12.62
C SER A 117 14.22 -6.03 12.83
N GLY A 118 14.13 -6.79 11.75
CA GLY A 118 13.57 -8.14 11.71
C GLY A 118 12.04 -8.20 11.57
N GLU A 119 11.35 -7.06 11.56
CA GLU A 119 9.89 -7.04 11.44
C GLU A 119 9.41 -7.05 9.99
N ALA A 120 8.33 -7.80 9.72
CA ALA A 120 7.68 -7.80 8.41
C ALA A 120 7.04 -6.44 8.11
N MET A 121 7.30 -5.94 6.91
CA MET A 121 6.76 -4.67 6.43
C MET A 121 5.47 -4.94 5.65
N THR A 122 4.41 -4.24 6.05
CA THR A 122 3.08 -4.43 5.48
C THR A 122 2.36 -3.11 5.27
N PHE A 123 1.51 -3.03 4.26
CA PHE A 123 0.67 -1.86 4.01
C PHE A 123 -0.80 -2.24 3.83
N PHE A 124 -1.68 -1.26 4.01
CA PHE A 124 -3.11 -1.49 3.84
C PHE A 124 -3.49 -1.33 2.38
N TYR A 125 -3.61 -2.44 1.64
CA TYR A 125 -3.90 -2.42 0.19
C TYR A 125 -5.07 -1.51 -0.21
N PRO A 126 -6.23 -1.50 0.48
CA PRO A 126 -7.32 -0.57 0.14
C PRO A 126 -6.98 0.92 0.32
N SER A 127 -5.81 1.28 0.87
CA SER A 127 -5.34 2.67 0.89
C SER A 127 -4.88 3.17 -0.49
N SER A 128 -4.54 2.27 -1.43
CA SER A 128 -4.22 2.59 -2.82
C SER A 128 -5.18 1.93 -3.79
N GLU A 129 -5.67 0.71 -3.53
CA GLU A 129 -6.45 -0.05 -4.49
C GLU A 129 -7.97 0.18 -4.34
N TRP A 130 -8.61 0.68 -5.39
CA TRP A 130 -10.07 0.83 -5.43
C TRP A 130 -10.75 -0.54 -5.52
N ASN A 131 -10.31 -1.35 -6.48
CA ASN A 131 -10.66 -2.76 -6.60
C ASN A 131 -9.36 -3.57 -6.68
N MET A 132 -9.27 -4.65 -5.92
CA MET A 132 -8.18 -5.60 -6.09
C MET A 132 -8.37 -6.37 -7.40
N ASP A 133 -7.31 -6.53 -8.19
CA ASP A 133 -7.28 -7.50 -9.31
C ASP A 133 -7.62 -8.91 -8.82
N GLN A 134 -7.07 -9.28 -7.66
CA GLN A 134 -7.29 -10.56 -7.02
C GLN A 134 -7.71 -10.36 -5.55
N PRO A 135 -9.03 -10.30 -5.27
CA PRO A 135 -9.52 -10.29 -3.90
C PRO A 135 -9.15 -11.57 -3.15
N PHE A 136 -8.76 -11.45 -1.89
CA PHE A 136 -8.25 -12.58 -1.08
C PHE A 136 -8.81 -12.57 0.34
N ASP A 137 -8.75 -13.73 0.99
CA ASP A 137 -9.06 -13.85 2.41
C ASP A 137 -7.78 -13.55 3.22
N CYS A 138 -7.88 -12.59 4.13
CA CYS A 138 -6.78 -12.05 4.89
C CYS A 138 -6.48 -12.93 6.10
N HIS A 139 -5.20 -13.26 6.23
CA HIS A 139 -4.66 -14.05 7.33
C HIS A 139 -3.61 -13.27 8.13
N CYS A 140 -3.71 -11.93 8.18
CA CYS A 140 -2.73 -11.08 8.87
C CYS A 140 -2.66 -11.32 10.40
N GLY A 141 -3.65 -11.99 10.98
CA GLY A 141 -3.65 -12.41 12.39
C GLY A 141 -3.85 -11.28 13.40
N THR A 142 -4.08 -10.05 12.96
CA THR A 142 -4.30 -8.90 13.85
C THR A 142 -5.73 -8.88 14.39
N SER A 143 -5.94 -8.27 15.55
CA SER A 143 -7.29 -8.09 16.14
C SER A 143 -8.20 -7.18 15.30
N ARG A 144 -7.61 -6.45 14.34
CA ARG A 144 -8.30 -5.53 13.42
C ARG A 144 -8.55 -6.15 12.04
N CYS A 145 -8.33 -7.45 11.89
CA CYS A 145 -8.48 -8.13 10.61
C CYS A 145 -9.89 -7.94 10.02
N LEU A 146 -9.97 -7.48 8.77
CA LEU A 146 -11.22 -7.24 8.05
C LEU A 146 -11.78 -8.50 7.38
N GLY A 147 -11.12 -9.64 7.52
CA GLY A 147 -11.51 -10.89 6.87
C GLY A 147 -11.16 -10.86 5.38
N ARG A 148 -12.02 -10.32 4.52
CA ARG A 148 -11.82 -10.34 3.06
C ARG A 148 -11.36 -8.99 2.53
N ILE A 149 -10.32 -8.98 1.68
CA ILE A 149 -9.78 -7.77 1.06
C ILE A 149 -10.10 -7.77 -0.43
N ALA A 150 -10.93 -6.83 -0.85
CA ALA A 150 -11.37 -6.67 -2.24
C ALA A 150 -11.11 -5.26 -2.81
N GLY A 151 -10.55 -4.35 -2.03
CA GLY A 151 -10.32 -2.95 -2.40
C GLY A 151 -11.26 -1.98 -1.68
N ALA A 152 -10.96 -0.68 -1.76
CA ALA A 152 -11.69 0.38 -1.03
C ALA A 152 -13.17 0.51 -1.43
N ALA A 153 -13.52 0.11 -2.65
CA ALA A 153 -14.90 0.10 -3.13
C ALA A 153 -15.83 -0.74 -2.24
N HIS A 154 -15.26 -1.78 -1.62
CA HIS A 154 -16.00 -2.82 -0.89
C HIS A 154 -15.98 -2.65 0.64
N LEU A 155 -15.28 -1.62 1.15
CA LEU A 155 -15.25 -1.31 2.58
C LEU A 155 -16.20 -0.15 2.90
N PRO A 156 -16.84 -0.12 4.08
CA PRO A 156 -17.61 1.04 4.50
C PRO A 156 -16.69 2.24 4.74
N ALA A 157 -17.21 3.46 4.59
CA ALA A 157 -16.46 4.69 4.81
C ALA A 157 -15.84 4.74 6.23
N SER A 158 -16.58 4.25 7.22
CA SER A 158 -16.14 4.14 8.62
C SER A 158 -14.98 3.18 8.84
N ALA A 159 -14.79 2.16 8.00
CA ALA A 159 -13.60 1.32 8.08
C ALA A 159 -12.40 2.06 7.46
N LEU A 160 -12.59 2.75 6.34
CA LEU A 160 -11.52 3.49 5.66
C LEU A 160 -11.00 4.67 6.50
N SER A 161 -11.86 5.32 7.30
CA SER A 161 -11.46 6.45 8.16
C SER A 161 -10.41 6.09 9.22
N GLU A 162 -10.27 4.80 9.53
CA GLU A 162 -9.30 4.30 10.51
C GLU A 162 -7.87 4.19 9.96
N TYR A 163 -7.66 4.45 8.67
CA TYR A 163 -6.39 4.27 7.98
C TYR A 163 -5.93 5.56 7.29
N PHE A 164 -4.65 5.60 6.90
CA PHE A 164 -4.21 6.49 5.83
C PHE A 164 -4.82 6.02 4.50
N ILE A 165 -5.38 6.94 3.72
CA ILE A 165 -6.01 6.67 2.43
C ILE A 165 -5.47 7.67 1.40
N ASN A 166 -5.04 7.17 0.25
CA ASN A 166 -4.58 8.02 -0.84
C ASN A 166 -5.69 8.92 -1.39
N ALA A 167 -5.32 10.12 -1.84
CA ALA A 167 -6.26 11.12 -2.31
C ALA A 167 -7.13 10.63 -3.49
N HIS A 168 -6.61 9.78 -4.38
CA HIS A 168 -7.41 9.21 -5.46
C HIS A 168 -8.48 8.23 -4.95
N ILE A 169 -8.20 7.46 -3.91
CA ILE A 169 -9.19 6.60 -3.26
C ILE A 169 -10.25 7.40 -2.52
N LEU A 170 -9.88 8.48 -1.84
CA LEU A 170 -10.85 9.39 -1.21
C LEU A 170 -11.83 9.94 -2.25
N ARG A 171 -11.33 10.42 -3.40
CA ARG A 171 -12.17 10.93 -4.50
C ARG A 171 -13.09 9.86 -5.07
N LEU A 172 -12.58 8.65 -5.30
CA LEU A 172 -13.41 7.53 -5.79
C LEU A 172 -14.49 7.15 -4.77
N LYS A 173 -14.14 7.11 -3.47
CA LYS A 173 -15.10 6.79 -2.42
C LYS A 173 -16.17 7.85 -2.26
N GLU A 174 -15.78 9.11 -2.32
CA GLU A 174 -16.71 10.24 -2.33
C GLU A 174 -17.70 10.13 -3.50
N LYS A 175 -17.20 9.90 -4.72
CA LYS A 175 -18.05 9.69 -5.90
C LYS A 175 -19.03 8.52 -5.70
N GLN A 176 -18.54 7.39 -5.17
CA GLN A 176 -19.38 6.21 -4.89
C GLN A 176 -20.50 6.52 -3.89
N LEU A 177 -20.17 7.19 -2.78
CA LEU A 177 -21.15 7.50 -1.72
C LEU A 177 -22.18 8.53 -2.19
N ARG A 178 -21.74 9.57 -2.90
CA ARG A 178 -22.62 10.63 -3.43
C ARG A 178 -23.49 10.15 -4.58
N ALA A 179 -23.05 9.16 -5.36
CA ALA A 179 -23.85 8.57 -6.44
C ALA A 179 -25.15 7.90 -5.95
N THR A 180 -25.27 7.60 -4.66
CA THR A 180 -26.51 7.07 -4.06
C THR A 180 -27.65 8.09 -4.02
N GLY A 181 -27.35 9.40 -4.17
CA GLY A 181 -28.33 10.48 -4.11
C GLY A 181 -28.95 10.72 -2.73
N LYS A 182 -28.45 10.05 -1.68
CA LYS A 182 -28.94 10.15 -0.30
C LYS A 182 -28.10 11.13 0.51
N GLU A 183 -28.75 11.92 1.37
CA GLU A 183 -28.06 12.82 2.32
C GLU A 183 -27.08 12.07 3.21
N ASP A 184 -27.40 10.84 3.61
CA ASP A 184 -26.52 9.96 4.39
C ASP A 184 -25.18 9.71 3.69
N GLY A 185 -25.21 9.41 2.39
CA GLY A 185 -23.99 9.16 1.61
C GLY A 185 -23.11 10.41 1.49
N ALA A 186 -23.72 11.59 1.33
CA ALA A 186 -22.98 12.85 1.33
C ALA A 186 -22.29 13.11 2.68
N ARG A 187 -23.01 12.89 3.79
CA ARG A 187 -22.45 13.04 5.15
C ARG A 187 -21.33 12.05 5.43
N GLU A 188 -21.46 10.80 5.01
CA GLU A 188 -20.41 9.79 5.14
C GLU A 188 -19.15 10.17 4.35
N ALA A 189 -19.32 10.71 3.14
CA ALA A 189 -18.20 11.18 2.34
C ALA A 189 -17.48 12.36 3.00
N ASP A 190 -18.22 13.36 3.47
CA ASP A 190 -17.67 14.53 4.15
C ASP A 190 -16.90 14.13 5.42
N ALA A 191 -17.45 13.21 6.21
CA ALA A 191 -16.81 12.69 7.42
C ALA A 191 -15.50 11.94 7.11
N LEU A 192 -15.48 11.11 6.06
CA LEU A 192 -14.26 10.40 5.63
C LEU A 192 -13.17 11.38 5.18
N VAL A 193 -13.52 12.39 4.39
CA VAL A 193 -12.57 13.40 3.91
C VAL A 193 -12.03 14.22 5.08
N ALA A 194 -12.88 14.66 6.01
CA ALA A 194 -12.46 15.38 7.20
C ALA A 194 -11.49 14.54 8.05
N LYS A 195 -11.78 13.26 8.27
CA LYS A 195 -10.89 12.32 8.99
C LYS A 195 -9.53 12.17 8.30
N ALA A 196 -9.51 12.08 6.97
CA ALA A 196 -8.27 11.99 6.22
C ALA A 196 -7.42 13.26 6.37
N GLN A 197 -8.04 14.45 6.33
CA GLN A 197 -7.36 15.73 6.52
C GLN A 197 -6.82 15.90 7.95
N GLU A 198 -7.58 15.51 8.97
CA GLU A 198 -7.12 15.49 10.37
C GLU A 198 -5.87 14.61 10.52
N ARG A 199 -5.89 13.43 9.91
CA ARG A 199 -4.77 12.48 9.95
C ARG A 199 -3.54 13.01 9.21
N GLU A 200 -3.72 13.61 8.04
CA GLU A 200 -2.63 14.24 7.29
C GLU A 200 -2.00 15.41 8.07
N ALA A 201 -2.83 16.25 8.70
CA ALA A 201 -2.36 17.31 9.58
C ALA A 201 -1.57 16.76 10.78
N ALA A 202 -2.03 15.65 11.38
CA ALA A 202 -1.30 14.99 12.47
C ALA A 202 0.09 14.52 12.00
N TYR A 203 0.21 13.89 10.83
CA TYR A 203 1.51 13.50 10.28
C TYR A 203 2.41 14.71 9.99
N ALA A 204 1.86 15.83 9.51
CA ALA A 204 2.62 17.04 9.24
C ALA A 204 3.18 17.69 10.51
N VAL A 205 2.50 17.53 11.66
CA VAL A 205 3.00 17.98 12.97
C VAL A 205 4.08 17.03 13.48
N GLU A 206 3.85 15.72 13.39
CA GLU A 206 4.81 14.70 13.84
C GLU A 206 6.13 14.76 13.07
N GLY A 207 6.10 15.02 11.75
CA GLY A 207 7.32 15.11 10.92
C GLY A 207 8.15 16.39 11.10
N ARG A 208 7.75 17.30 12.00
CA ARG A 208 8.50 18.53 12.36
C ARG A 208 9.17 18.44 13.73
N ALA A 209 8.92 17.37 14.50
CA ALA A 209 9.50 17.11 15.82
C ALA A 209 10.73 16.21 15.70
#